data_AF-A0ABD5SN43-F1
#
_entry.id   AF-A0ABD5SN43-F1
#
_cell.length_a   1.000
_cell.length_b   1.000
_cell.length_c   1.000
_cell.angle_alpha   90.00
_cell.angle_beta   90.00
_cell.angle_gamma   90.00
#
_symmetry.space_group_name_H-M   'P 1'
#
loop_
_entity.id
_entity.type
_entity.pdbx_description
1 polymer ?
#
loop_
_entity_poly.entity_id
_entity_poly.type
_entity_poly.pdbx_seq_one_letter_code
_entity_poly.pdbx_strand_id
1 'polypeptide(L)'
;MVVQGVLVRNASHANPEDHEYLVTIEDGLPHSCPCPADEHHQGACKHRVAVAIRTPVLEAARNAQRIQRLRTSGVQATATPPAP
;
A
#
# COMPACT_ATOMS: atom_id res chain seq x y z
N MET A 1 -1.95 14.19 -4.54
CA MET A 1 -2.40 13.07 -3.69
C MET A 1 -1.23 12.12 -3.51
N VAL A 2 -0.88 11.76 -2.28
CA VAL A 2 0.13 10.71 -2.06
C VAL A 2 -0.54 9.37 -2.31
N VAL A 3 -0.03 8.62 -3.27
CA VAL A 3 -0.49 7.25 -3.56
C VAL A 3 -0.24 6.38 -2.33
N GLN A 4 -1.30 5.84 -1.74
CA GLN A 4 -1.23 4.98 -0.56
C GLN A 4 -1.53 3.54 -0.97
N GLY A 5 -0.52 2.68 -0.99
CA GLY A 5 -0.69 1.31 -1.44
C GLY A 5 0.62 0.57 -1.69
N VAL A 6 0.50 -0.60 -2.30
CA VAL A 6 1.61 -1.45 -2.75
C VAL A 6 1.54 -1.57 -4.26
N LEU A 7 2.61 -1.17 -4.95
CA LEU A 7 2.74 -1.36 -6.39
C LEU A 7 3.10 -2.82 -6.67
N VAL A 8 2.28 -3.51 -7.45
CA VAL A 8 2.43 -4.95 -7.72
C VAL A 8 2.54 -5.18 -9.22
N ARG A 9 3.63 -5.82 -9.64
CA ARG A 9 3.86 -6.24 -11.02
C ARG A 9 3.72 -7.75 -11.19
N ASN A 10 2.93 -8.18 -12.16
CA ASN A 10 2.79 -9.59 -12.49
C ASN A 10 3.92 -10.06 -13.42
N ALA A 11 5.05 -10.49 -12.84
CA ALA A 11 6.23 -10.90 -13.59
C ALA A 11 6.03 -12.11 -14.52
N SER A 12 4.99 -12.93 -14.30
CA SER A 12 4.67 -14.07 -15.17
C SER A 12 3.74 -13.72 -16.33
N HIS A 13 3.31 -12.46 -16.48
CA HIS A 13 2.55 -12.03 -17.65
C HIS A 13 3.43 -12.01 -18.90
N ALA A 14 2.84 -12.16 -20.09
CA ALA A 14 3.55 -12.03 -21.36
C ALA A 14 4.21 -10.65 -21.52
N ASN A 15 3.53 -9.61 -21.05
CA ASN A 15 4.04 -8.24 -20.94
C ASN A 15 3.97 -7.77 -19.48
N PRO A 16 5.03 -7.97 -18.67
CA PRO A 16 5.03 -7.59 -17.26
C PRO A 16 4.91 -6.09 -17.01
N GLU A 17 5.51 -5.26 -17.88
CA GLU A 17 5.50 -3.80 -17.71
C GLU A 17 4.10 -3.19 -17.87
N ASP A 18 3.25 -3.81 -18.70
CA ASP A 18 1.84 -3.42 -18.85
C ASP A 18 0.95 -3.96 -17.71
N HIS A 19 1.52 -4.75 -16.79
CA HIS A 19 0.80 -5.49 -15.77
C HIS A 19 1.27 -5.10 -14.36
N GLU A 20 1.31 -3.80 -14.13
CA GLU A 20 1.61 -3.17 -12.86
C GLU A 20 0.38 -2.44 -12.32
N TYR A 21 0.01 -2.72 -11.07
CA TYR A 21 -1.18 -2.16 -10.44
C TYR A 21 -0.90 -1.74 -9.01
N LEU A 22 -1.39 -0.55 -8.64
CA LEU A 22 -1.35 -0.08 -7.26
C LEU A 22 -2.51 -0.71 -6.47
N VAL A 23 -2.18 -1.61 -5.55
CA VAL A 23 -3.14 -2.17 -4.59
C VAL A 23 -3.28 -1.21 -3.41
N THR A 24 -4.49 -0.71 -3.15
CA THR A 24 -4.76 0.16 -2.01
C THR A 24 -4.86 -0.65 -0.72
N ILE A 25 -4.49 -0.02 0.40
CA ILE A 25 -4.61 -0.61 1.73
C ILE A 25 -5.61 0.22 2.53
N GLU A 26 -6.67 -0.40 3.03
CA GLU A 26 -7.65 0.20 3.94
C GLU A 26 -7.86 -0.71 5.15
N ASP A 27 -7.98 -0.14 6.34
CA ASP A 27 -8.08 -0.87 7.61
C ASP A 27 -7.01 -1.97 7.78
N GLY A 28 -5.83 -1.71 7.22
CA GLY A 28 -4.69 -2.62 7.27
C GLY A 28 -4.79 -3.82 6.33
N LEU A 29 -5.76 -3.89 5.42
CA LEU A 29 -5.92 -4.98 4.47
C LEU A 29 -5.91 -4.48 3.01
N PRO A 30 -5.51 -5.31 2.04
CA PRO A 30 -5.66 -4.99 0.61
C PRO A 30 -7.12 -4.80 0.20
N HIS A 31 -7.49 -3.55 -0.08
CA HIS A 31 -8.89 -3.17 -0.30
C HIS A 31 -9.28 -3.24 -1.78
N SER A 32 -8.60 -2.49 -2.66
CA SER A 32 -8.91 -2.43 -4.08
C SER A 32 -7.67 -2.52 -4.96
N CYS A 33 -7.85 -2.96 -6.20
CA CYS A 33 -6.81 -3.03 -7.21
C CYS A 33 -7.40 -2.66 -8.58
N PRO A 34 -6.79 -1.75 -9.36
CA PRO A 34 -7.34 -1.33 -10.66
C PRO A 34 -7.17 -2.39 -11.78
N CYS A 35 -6.85 -3.64 -11.45
CA CYS A 35 -6.69 -4.68 -12.45
C CYS A 35 -8.05 -5.22 -12.91
N PRO A 36 -8.19 -5.70 -14.17
CA PRO A 36 -9.45 -6.20 -14.69
C PRO A 36 -10.10 -7.31 -13.84
N ALA A 37 -9.29 -8.12 -13.15
CA ALA A 37 -9.81 -9.19 -12.30
C ALA A 37 -10.54 -8.69 -11.04
N ASP A 38 -10.18 -7.53 -10.49
CA ASP A 38 -10.86 -6.97 -9.31
C ASP A 38 -12.17 -6.29 -9.70
N GLU A 39 -12.28 -5.82 -10.95
CA GLU A 39 -13.49 -5.21 -11.51
C GLU A 39 -14.55 -6.25 -11.88
N HIS A 40 -14.14 -7.36 -12.51
CA HIS A 40 -15.05 -8.31 -13.13
C HIS A 40 -15.39 -9.53 -12.26
N HIS A 41 -14.75 -9.70 -11.10
CA HIS A 41 -14.94 -10.89 -10.26
C HIS A 41 -15.22 -10.54 -8.79
N GLN A 42 -16.05 -11.37 -8.12
CA GLN A 42 -16.50 -11.14 -6.74
C GLN A 42 -15.46 -11.54 -5.65
N GLY A 43 -14.20 -11.72 -6.02
CA GLY A 43 -13.13 -12.18 -5.12
C GLY A 43 -11.88 -11.33 -5.22
N ALA A 44 -11.02 -11.42 -4.21
CA ALA A 44 -9.74 -10.71 -4.22
C ALA A 44 -8.91 -11.15 -5.43
N CYS A 45 -8.52 -10.19 -6.27
CA CYS A 45 -7.62 -10.47 -7.38
C CYS A 45 -6.28 -11.01 -6.85
N LYS A 46 -5.53 -11.71 -7.72
CA LYS A 46 -4.21 -12.26 -7.35
C LYS A 46 -3.24 -11.23 -6.79
N HIS A 47 -3.38 -9.95 -7.16
CA HIS A 47 -2.54 -8.87 -6.66
C HIS A 47 -2.86 -8.55 -5.19
N ARG A 48 -4.15 -8.43 -4.83
CA ARG A 48 -4.58 -8.26 -3.43
C ARG A 48 -4.15 -9.44 -2.56
N VAL A 49 -4.33 -10.66 -3.06
CA VAL A 49 -3.87 -11.88 -2.37
C VAL A 49 -2.35 -11.88 -2.22
N ALA A 50 -1.60 -11.50 -3.26
CA ALA A 50 -0.15 -11.44 -3.22
C ALA A 50 0.39 -10.48 -2.15
N VAL A 51 -0.29 -9.35 -1.94
CA VAL A 51 0.04 -8.42 -0.85
C VAL A 51 -0.35 -9.02 0.50
N ALA A 52 -1.55 -9.58 0.64
CA ALA A 52 -2.07 -10.10 1.90
C ALA A 52 -1.20 -11.23 2.49
N ILE A 53 -0.69 -12.13 1.66
CA ILE A 53 0.12 -13.28 2.12
C ILE A 53 1.58 -12.90 2.43
N ARG A 54 2.03 -11.70 2.07
CA ARG A 54 3.40 -11.23 2.28
C ARG A 54 3.44 -10.25 3.45
N THR A 55 3.41 -10.79 4.67
CA THR A 55 3.39 -10.01 5.91
C THR A 55 4.40 -8.85 5.92
N PRO A 56 5.68 -9.02 5.53
CA PRO A 56 6.63 -7.89 5.53
C PRO A 56 6.21 -6.73 4.63
N VAL A 57 5.60 -7.02 3.48
CA VAL A 57 5.11 -6.00 2.53
C VAL A 57 3.90 -5.27 3.11
N LEU A 58 2.96 -6.03 3.68
CA LEU A 58 1.75 -5.45 4.26
C LEU A 58 2.08 -4.57 5.48
N GLU A 59 3.00 -5.00 6.35
CA GLU A 59 3.49 -4.21 7.48
C GLU A 59 4.21 -2.94 7.02
N ALA A 60 5.07 -3.02 6.00
CA ALA A 60 5.72 -1.84 5.44
C ALA A 60 4.69 -0.82 4.92
N ALA A 61 3.65 -1.28 4.22
CA ALA A 61 2.58 -0.42 3.74
C ALA A 61 1.79 0.23 4.90
N ARG A 62 1.42 -0.54 5.93
CA ARG A 62 0.76 -0.04 7.15
C ARG A 62 1.60 1.05 7.84
N ASN A 63 2.90 0.83 7.96
CA ASN A 63 3.84 1.78 8.56
C ASN A 63 3.97 3.06 7.73
N ALA A 64 4.07 2.94 6.40
CA ALA A 64 4.12 4.09 5.50
C ALA A 64 2.85 4.96 5.64
N GLN A 65 1.66 4.34 5.69
CA GLN A 65 0.39 5.05 5.91
C GLN A 65 0.34 5.74 7.28
N ARG A 66 0.88 5.11 8.33
CA ARG A 66 0.98 5.70 9.67
C ARG A 66 1.89 6.93 9.65
N ILE A 67 3.07 6.82 9.06
CA ILE A 67 4.03 7.93 8.91
C ILE A 67 3.38 9.09 8.15
N GLN A 68 2.69 8.81 7.04
CA GLN A 68 2.03 9.83 6.25
C GLN A 68 0.89 10.52 7.02
N ARG A 69 0.10 9.78 7.80
CA ARG A 69 -0.91 10.36 8.68
C ARG A 69 -0.31 11.27 9.74
N LEU A 70 0.80 10.88 10.37
CA LEU A 70 1.49 11.72 11.36
C LEU A 70 2.03 13.01 10.72
N ARG A 71 2.59 12.92 9.51
CA ARG A 71 3.09 14.10 8.76
C ARG A 71 1.98 15.07 8.36
N THR A 72 0.80 14.56 8.01
CA THR A 72 -0.36 15.38 7.61
C THR A 72 -1.15 15.93 8.80
N SER A 73 -1.04 15.30 9.98
CA SER A 73 -1.72 15.73 11.22
C SER A 73 -0.95 16.80 12.01
N GLY A 74 0.20 17.29 11.52
CA GLY A 74 0.92 18.41 12.15
C GLY A 74 1.54 18.10 13.52
N VAL A 75 1.84 16.83 13.85
CA VAL A 75 2.59 16.50 15.07
C VAL A 75 4.04 16.95 14.89
N GLN A 76 4.34 18.19 15.27
CA GLN A 76 5.70 18.64 15.50
C GLN A 76 6.23 17.93 16.75
N ALA A 77 7.27 17.10 16.58
CA ALA A 77 8.09 16.68 17.70
C ALA A 77 8.81 17.94 18.22
N THR A 78 8.31 18.54 19.30
CA THR A 78 9.02 19.59 20.01
C THR A 78 10.20 18.94 20.73
N ALA A 79 11.34 18.84 20.04
CA ALA A 79 12.60 18.62 20.71
C ALA A 79 12.96 19.92 21.43
N THR A 80 12.59 20.02 22.71
CA THR A 80 13.13 21.06 23.59
C THR A 80 14.59 20.71 23.84
N PRO A 81 15.56 21.52 23.39
CA PRO A 81 16.96 21.28 23.72
C PRO A 81 17.17 21.40 25.24
N PRO A 82 18.09 20.62 25.84
CA PRO A 82 18.42 20.78 27.25
C PRO A 82 18.99 22.19 27.48
N ALA A 83 18.55 22.80 28.58
CA ALA A 83 19.01 24.11 29.06
C ALA A 83 20.53 24.08 29.37
N PRO A 84 21.23 25.24 29.32
CA PRO A 84 22.69 25.32 29.22
C PRO A 84 23.45 24.72 30.41
#